data_AF-A0A9D8L9M3-F1
#
_entry.id   AF-A0A9D8L9M3-F1
#
_cell.length_a   1.000
_cell.length_b   1.000
_cell.length_c   1.000
_cell.angle_alpha   90.00
_cell.angle_beta   90.00
_cell.angle_gamma   90.00
#
_symmetry.space_group_name_H-M   'P 1'
#
loop_
_entity.id
_entity.type
_entity.pdbx_description
1 polymer ?
#
loop_
_entity_poly.entity_id
_entity_poly.type
_entity_poly.pdbx_seq_one_letter_code
_entity_poly.pdbx_strand_id
1 'polypeptide(L)'
;TENPLWHGEMHAIKRFYELPAEGRPAARDCLFLATHEPCSLCLSGITWSGFDNFYYLFSYEDTRDSFGIPHDIRILKEVYAVPDPDRGYVPEDRPLYNRKNAFFEAHDLQRMIAGMDRSSKERLVARVDDLNAAYNDLSATYQQDKGSKGIPLS
;
A
#
# COMPACT_ATOMS: atom_id res chain seq x y z
N THR A 1 10.18 -17.05 -5.48
CA THR A 1 9.41 -17.11 -4.22
C THR A 1 8.32 -18.15 -4.38
N GLU A 2 7.91 -18.82 -3.31
CA GLU A 2 6.95 -19.95 -3.36
C GLU A 2 5.55 -19.52 -3.83
N ASN A 3 5.12 -18.30 -3.49
CA ASN A 3 3.82 -17.77 -3.90
C ASN A 3 3.89 -16.24 -4.12
N PRO A 4 3.55 -15.73 -5.32
CA PRO A 4 3.57 -14.29 -5.61
C PRO A 4 2.48 -13.49 -4.86
N LEU A 5 1.48 -14.16 -4.26
CA LEU A 5 0.39 -13.51 -3.51
C LEU A 5 0.78 -13.18 -2.06
N TRP A 6 1.95 -13.59 -1.58
CA TRP A 6 2.40 -13.36 -0.20
C TRP A 6 2.96 -11.96 0.01
N HIS A 7 2.11 -10.96 -0.29
CA HIS A 7 2.34 -9.56 0.07
C HIS A 7 2.29 -9.38 1.59
N GLY A 8 2.93 -8.32 2.09
CA GLY A 8 2.98 -8.03 3.53
C GLY A 8 1.59 -7.89 4.15
N GLU A 9 0.66 -7.26 3.43
CA GLU A 9 -0.73 -7.05 3.83
C GLU A 9 -1.49 -8.38 3.91
N MET A 10 -1.33 -9.25 2.90
CA MET A 10 -1.96 -10.57 2.87
C MET A 10 -1.43 -11.46 4.01
N HIS A 11 -0.13 -11.38 4.28
CA HIS A 11 0.47 -12.11 5.39
C HIS A 11 0.02 -11.56 6.75
N ALA A 12 -0.11 -10.23 6.90
CA ALA A 12 -0.63 -9.59 8.11
C ALA A 12 -2.08 -10.02 8.40
N ILE A 13 -2.94 -10.03 7.37
CA ILE A 13 -4.33 -10.53 7.48
C ILE A 13 -4.35 -11.99 7.92
N LYS A 14 -3.56 -12.86 7.27
CA LYS A 14 -3.44 -14.28 7.65
C LYS A 14 -3.06 -14.41 9.13
N ARG A 15 -2.06 -13.63 9.57
CA ARG A 15 -1.55 -13.66 10.93
C ARG A 15 -2.55 -13.17 11.96
N PHE A 16 -3.32 -12.13 11.62
CA PHE A 16 -4.41 -11.64 12.43
C PHE A 16 -5.49 -12.71 12.62
N TYR A 17 -5.88 -13.41 11.55
CA TYR A 17 -6.94 -14.43 11.62
C TYR A 17 -6.52 -15.76 12.26
N GLU A 18 -5.23 -15.96 12.51
CA GLU A 18 -4.72 -17.08 13.29
C GLU A 18 -4.62 -16.80 14.79
N LEU A 19 -4.88 -15.56 15.23
CA LEU A 19 -5.10 -15.27 16.64
C LEU A 19 -6.35 -16.02 17.15
N PRO A 20 -6.35 -16.53 18.40
CA PRO A 20 -7.53 -17.14 19.01
C PRO A 20 -8.75 -16.22 18.93
N ALA A 21 -9.90 -16.75 18.53
CA ALA A 21 -11.09 -15.95 18.27
C ALA A 21 -11.56 -15.16 19.50
N GLU A 22 -11.36 -15.71 20.70
CA GLU A 22 -11.75 -15.14 21.98
C GLU A 22 -10.94 -13.89 22.35
N GLY A 23 -9.70 -13.78 21.86
CA GLY A 23 -8.79 -12.67 22.14
C GLY A 23 -8.51 -11.77 20.94
N ARG A 24 -9.06 -12.10 19.77
CA ARG A 24 -8.86 -11.32 18.54
C ARG A 24 -9.82 -10.13 18.53
N PRO A 25 -9.32 -8.89 18.41
CA PRO A 25 -10.19 -7.72 18.27
C PRO A 25 -11.01 -7.82 16.97
N ALA A 26 -12.13 -7.13 16.90
CA ALA A 26 -12.84 -7.01 15.62
C ALA A 26 -11.96 -6.20 14.65
N ALA A 27 -11.88 -6.65 13.39
CA ALA A 27 -11.04 -5.99 12.39
C ALA A 27 -11.41 -4.51 12.17
N ARG A 28 -12.70 -4.18 12.21
CA ARG A 28 -13.22 -2.80 12.16
C ARG A 28 -12.79 -1.91 13.35
N ASP A 29 -12.41 -2.52 14.48
CA ASP A 29 -11.94 -1.79 15.67
C ASP A 29 -10.41 -1.61 15.63
N CYS A 30 -9.75 -1.98 14.53
CA CYS A 30 -8.31 -1.94 14.34
C CYS A 30 -7.91 -0.90 13.28
N LEU A 31 -6.66 -0.44 13.37
CA LEU A 31 -6.01 0.32 12.31
C LEU A 31 -5.13 -0.60 11.47
N PHE A 32 -5.35 -0.66 10.16
CA PHE A 32 -4.48 -1.44 9.27
C PHE A 32 -3.28 -0.58 8.84
N LEU A 33 -2.05 -0.98 9.18
CA LEU A 33 -0.85 -0.24 8.81
C LEU A 33 -0.08 -1.00 7.73
N ALA A 34 0.14 -0.33 6.60
CA ALA A 34 1.01 -0.79 5.52
C ALA A 34 2.15 0.21 5.34
N THR A 35 3.31 -0.25 4.88
CA THR A 35 4.39 0.70 4.56
C THR A 35 4.17 1.33 3.20
N HIS A 36 3.71 0.54 2.22
CA HIS A 36 3.37 1.00 0.88
C HIS A 36 1.86 1.05 0.70
N GLU A 37 1.39 1.90 -0.20
CA GLU A 37 -0.01 1.96 -0.63
C GLU A 37 -0.41 0.57 -1.18
N PRO A 38 -1.41 -0.11 -0.58
CA PRO A 38 -1.72 -1.49 -0.93
C PRO A 38 -2.13 -1.66 -2.40
N CYS A 39 -1.62 -2.68 -3.11
CA CYS A 39 -2.03 -2.95 -4.49
C CYS A 39 -3.46 -3.50 -4.57
N SER A 40 -4.00 -3.70 -5.78
CA SER A 40 -5.39 -4.14 -5.96
C SER A 40 -5.75 -5.46 -5.27
N LEU A 41 -4.80 -6.42 -5.19
CA LEU A 41 -4.95 -7.66 -4.43
C LEU A 41 -5.15 -7.35 -2.94
N CYS A 42 -4.27 -6.53 -2.38
CA CYS A 42 -4.28 -6.18 -0.96
C CYS A 42 -5.49 -5.31 -0.58
N LEU A 43 -5.91 -4.37 -1.43
CA LEU A 43 -7.15 -3.59 -1.23
C LEU A 43 -8.38 -4.50 -1.09
N SER A 44 -8.46 -5.52 -1.95
CA SER A 44 -9.51 -6.54 -1.87
C SER A 44 -9.35 -7.38 -0.60
N GLY A 45 -8.13 -7.79 -0.25
CA GLY A 45 -7.83 -8.54 0.97
C GLY A 45 -8.26 -7.81 2.24
N ILE A 46 -7.94 -6.52 2.37
CA ILE A 46 -8.33 -5.65 3.49
C ILE A 46 -9.87 -5.60 3.61
N THR A 47 -10.56 -5.39 2.49
CA THR A 47 -12.04 -5.37 2.44
C THR A 47 -12.64 -6.69 2.92
N TRP A 48 -12.19 -7.83 2.37
CA TRP A 48 -12.72 -9.15 2.72
C TRP A 48 -12.40 -9.59 4.15
N SER A 49 -11.33 -9.04 4.73
CA SER A 49 -10.91 -9.32 6.11
C SER A 49 -11.59 -8.40 7.13
N GLY A 50 -12.56 -7.58 6.72
CA GLY A 50 -13.41 -6.82 7.63
C GLY A 50 -12.74 -5.60 8.27
N PHE A 51 -11.54 -5.22 7.81
CA PHE A 51 -10.98 -3.91 8.11
C PHE A 51 -11.67 -2.87 7.21
N ASP A 52 -11.93 -1.69 7.76
CA ASP A 52 -12.63 -0.58 7.10
C ASP A 52 -11.74 0.66 6.92
N ASN A 53 -10.45 0.52 7.22
CA ASN A 53 -9.47 1.58 7.08
C ASN A 53 -8.08 1.00 6.83
N PHE A 54 -7.21 1.79 6.20
CA PHE A 54 -5.79 1.53 6.21
C PHE A 54 -4.97 2.82 6.12
N TYR A 55 -3.75 2.76 6.65
CA TYR A 55 -2.79 3.84 6.66
C TYR A 55 -1.51 3.37 5.98
N TYR A 56 -0.97 4.19 5.10
CA TYR A 56 0.25 3.88 4.36
C TYR A 56 1.25 5.03 4.40
N LEU A 57 2.54 4.69 4.29
CA LEU A 57 3.62 5.68 4.33
C LEU A 57 4.06 6.10 2.92
N PHE A 58 4.32 5.15 2.03
CA PHE A 58 4.78 5.38 0.66
C PHE A 58 3.64 5.24 -0.33
N SER A 59 3.36 6.26 -1.15
CA SER A 59 2.34 6.18 -2.19
C SER A 59 2.80 5.33 -3.38
N TYR A 60 1.90 5.05 -4.32
CA TYR A 60 2.32 4.43 -5.58
C TYR A 60 3.32 5.26 -6.37
N GLU A 61 3.23 6.59 -6.33
CA GLU A 61 4.20 7.47 -6.97
C GLU A 61 5.59 7.31 -6.33
N ASP A 62 5.67 7.33 -4.99
CA ASP A 62 6.91 7.07 -4.26
C ASP A 62 7.49 5.69 -4.61
N THR A 63 6.59 4.70 -4.73
CA THR A 63 6.93 3.29 -5.00
C THR A 63 7.47 3.11 -6.43
N ARG A 64 6.81 3.73 -7.41
CA ARG A 64 7.20 3.70 -8.82
C ARG A 64 8.58 4.31 -9.00
N ASP A 65 8.78 5.50 -8.43
CA ASP A 65 9.97 6.31 -8.68
C ASP A 65 11.19 5.81 -7.88
N SER A 66 10.97 5.21 -6.70
CA SER A 66 12.05 4.79 -5.80
C SER A 66 12.34 3.28 -5.78
N PHE A 67 11.39 2.42 -6.17
CA PHE A 67 11.51 0.96 -6.01
C PHE A 67 11.35 0.15 -7.31
N GLY A 68 10.97 0.80 -8.42
CA GLY A 68 10.93 0.15 -9.74
C GLY A 68 9.93 -1.01 -9.81
N ILE A 69 8.71 -0.78 -9.28
CA ILE A 69 7.59 -1.73 -9.28
C ILE A 69 6.44 -1.14 -10.14
N PRO A 70 6.56 -1.12 -11.48
CA PRO A 70 5.58 -0.44 -12.34
C PRO A 70 4.29 -1.24 -12.57
N HIS A 71 4.28 -2.54 -12.25
CA HIS A 71 3.19 -3.44 -12.62
C HIS A 71 1.91 -3.17 -11.84
N ASP A 72 2.00 -2.77 -10.59
CA ASP A 72 0.83 -2.56 -9.72
C ASP A 72 -0.03 -1.40 -10.24
N ILE A 73 0.60 -0.30 -10.65
CA ILE A 73 -0.09 0.84 -11.30
C ILE A 73 -0.73 0.39 -12.61
N ARG A 74 -0.05 -0.45 -13.40
CA ARG A 74 -0.62 -0.97 -14.65
C ARG A 74 -1.84 -1.86 -14.39
N ILE A 75 -1.77 -2.78 -13.43
CA ILE A 75 -2.91 -3.63 -13.05
C ILE A 75 -4.08 -2.76 -12.58
N LEU A 76 -3.83 -1.75 -11.74
CA LEU A 76 -4.87 -0.83 -11.30
C LEU A 76 -5.53 -0.12 -12.48
N LYS A 77 -4.76 0.40 -13.44
CA LYS A 77 -5.31 1.07 -14.63
C LYS A 77 -6.08 0.12 -15.57
N GLU A 78 -5.54 -1.08 -15.82
CA GLU A 78 -6.10 -2.03 -16.79
C GLU A 78 -7.27 -2.86 -16.25
N VAL A 79 -7.36 -3.05 -14.93
CA VAL A 79 -8.38 -3.93 -14.31
C VAL A 79 -9.39 -3.17 -13.45
N TYR A 80 -8.99 -2.06 -12.79
CA TYR A 80 -9.81 -1.38 -11.79
C TYR A 80 -10.24 0.04 -12.18
N ALA A 81 -9.36 0.78 -12.85
CA ALA A 81 -9.58 2.16 -13.30
C ALA A 81 -9.71 2.25 -14.83
N VAL A 82 -10.47 1.33 -15.43
CA VAL A 82 -10.66 1.23 -16.88
C VAL A 82 -11.36 2.47 -17.46
N PRO A 83 -11.20 2.74 -18.78
CA PRO A 83 -11.88 3.87 -19.43
C PRO A 83 -13.40 3.79 -19.31
N ASP A 84 -14.05 4.97 -19.28
CA ASP A 84 -15.51 5.04 -19.34
C ASP A 84 -16.00 4.60 -20.73
N PRO A 85 -17.23 4.07 -20.90
CA PRO A 85 -17.69 3.52 -22.19
C PRO A 85 -17.63 4.49 -23.38
N ASP A 86 -17.71 5.79 -23.12
CA ASP A 86 -17.65 6.87 -24.10
C ASP A 86 -16.21 7.37 -24.38
N ARG A 87 -15.20 6.81 -23.70
CA ARG A 87 -13.79 7.21 -23.81
C ARG A 87 -12.89 6.00 -24.04
N GLY A 88 -11.98 6.11 -25.01
CA GLY A 88 -11.00 5.05 -25.31
C GLY A 88 -9.74 5.08 -24.42
N TYR A 89 -9.65 5.96 -23.42
CA TYR A 89 -8.48 6.13 -22.58
C TYR A 89 -8.85 6.50 -21.13
N VAL A 90 -7.94 6.21 -20.20
CA VAL A 90 -8.03 6.62 -18.79
C VAL A 90 -7.34 7.99 -18.64
N PRO A 91 -8.03 9.05 -18.15
CA PRO A 91 -7.39 10.33 -17.87
C PRO A 91 -6.18 10.17 -16.94
N GLU A 92 -5.10 10.91 -17.18
CA GLU A 92 -3.86 10.78 -16.38
C GLU A 92 -4.07 11.16 -14.91
N ASP A 93 -5.01 12.06 -14.64
CA ASP A 93 -5.40 12.54 -13.32
C ASP A 93 -6.47 11.66 -12.63
N ARG A 94 -6.95 10.60 -13.31
CA ARG A 94 -7.92 9.66 -12.71
C ARG A 94 -7.26 8.97 -11.50
N PRO A 95 -7.88 9.03 -10.31
CA PRO A 95 -7.41 8.24 -9.18
C PRO A 95 -7.41 6.74 -9.51
N LEU A 96 -6.37 6.02 -9.08
CA LEU A 96 -6.26 4.58 -9.31
C LEU A 96 -7.35 3.76 -8.60
N TYR A 97 -7.91 4.31 -7.51
CA TYR A 97 -9.08 3.81 -6.81
C TYR A 97 -9.70 4.93 -5.97
N ASN A 98 -10.94 4.73 -5.52
CA ASN A 98 -11.60 5.65 -4.59
C ASN A 98 -11.04 5.48 -3.17
N ARG A 99 -10.20 6.43 -2.72
CA ARG A 99 -9.60 6.42 -1.38
C ARG A 99 -10.61 6.41 -0.23
N LYS A 100 -11.82 6.90 -0.47
CA LYS A 100 -12.97 6.75 0.41
C LYS A 100 -14.10 6.10 -0.38
N ASN A 101 -14.57 4.95 0.07
CA ASN A 101 -15.63 4.21 -0.59
C ASN A 101 -16.51 3.48 0.46
N ALA A 102 -17.43 2.63 0.01
CA ALA A 102 -18.35 1.93 0.90
C ALA A 102 -17.69 0.86 1.80
N PHE A 103 -16.44 0.49 1.52
CA PHE A 103 -15.71 -0.58 2.18
C PHE A 103 -14.60 -0.07 3.09
N PHE A 104 -13.87 0.96 2.67
CA PHE A 104 -12.78 1.50 3.48
C PHE A 104 -12.50 3.00 3.26
N GLU A 105 -11.75 3.57 4.20
CA GLU A 105 -11.04 4.85 4.07
C GLU A 105 -9.50 4.65 4.09
N ALA A 106 -8.82 5.20 3.10
CA ALA A 106 -7.38 5.15 2.92
C ALA A 106 -6.72 6.44 3.42
N HIS A 107 -5.65 6.30 4.21
CA HIS A 107 -4.97 7.41 4.86
C HIS A 107 -3.49 7.47 4.49
N ASP A 108 -3.10 8.56 3.84
CA ASP A 108 -1.72 8.89 3.52
C ASP A 108 -1.05 9.57 4.72
N LEU A 109 -0.16 8.85 5.41
CA LEU A 109 0.48 9.34 6.62
C LEU A 109 1.32 10.59 6.38
N GLN A 110 1.99 10.71 5.23
CA GLN A 110 2.80 11.88 4.91
C GLN A 110 1.91 13.13 4.71
N ARG A 111 0.78 12.98 4.02
CA ARG A 111 -0.22 14.07 3.88
C ARG A 111 -0.84 14.45 5.22
N MET A 112 -1.13 13.47 6.08
CA MET A 112 -1.63 13.75 7.43
C MET A 112 -0.62 14.59 8.23
N ILE A 113 0.66 14.19 8.24
CA ILE A 113 1.74 14.93 8.90
C ILE A 113 1.89 16.34 8.32
N ALA A 114 1.77 16.49 7.00
CA ALA A 114 1.85 17.79 6.35
C ALA A 114 0.79 18.78 6.85
N GLY A 115 -0.40 18.29 7.23
CA GLY A 115 -1.51 19.07 7.78
C GLY A 115 -1.47 19.34 9.28
N MET A 116 -0.49 18.83 10.03
CA MET A 116 -0.40 19.00 11.48
C MET A 116 0.16 20.36 11.92
N ASP A 117 -0.08 20.70 13.20
CA ASP A 117 0.54 21.84 13.87
C ASP A 117 2.06 21.70 14.03
N ARG A 118 2.76 22.83 14.21
CA ARG A 118 4.22 22.89 14.09
C ARG A 118 4.94 22.00 15.11
N SER A 119 4.50 21.99 16.36
CA SER A 119 5.19 21.26 17.44
C SER A 119 5.18 19.74 17.24
N SER A 120 4.08 19.19 16.72
CA SER A 120 3.98 17.74 16.47
C SER A 120 4.63 17.35 15.14
N LYS A 121 4.56 18.26 14.16
CA LYS A 121 5.04 18.03 12.79
C LYS A 121 6.55 17.82 12.71
N GLU A 122 7.36 18.64 13.37
CA GLU A 122 8.84 18.55 13.26
C GLU A 122 9.36 17.17 13.69
N ARG A 123 8.85 16.63 14.81
CA ARG A 123 9.22 15.29 15.30
C ARG A 123 8.79 14.18 14.35
N LEU A 124 7.61 14.29 13.76
CA LEU A 124 7.06 13.26 12.86
C LEU A 124 7.74 13.29 11.49
N VAL A 125 8.07 14.47 10.97
CA VAL A 125 8.86 14.63 9.74
C VAL A 125 10.23 13.98 9.92
N ALA A 126 10.94 14.27 11.01
CA ALA A 126 12.24 13.63 11.28
C ALA A 126 12.12 12.09 11.33
N ARG A 127 11.03 11.57 11.89
CA ARG A 127 10.79 10.12 11.91
C ARG A 127 10.52 9.54 10.51
N VAL A 128 9.81 10.28 9.65
CA VAL A 128 9.60 9.88 8.26
C VAL A 128 10.92 9.89 7.49
N ASP A 129 11.78 10.87 7.72
CA ASP A 129 13.11 10.93 7.09
C ASP A 129 13.98 9.73 7.46
N ASP A 130 13.99 9.32 8.74
CA ASP A 130 14.68 8.10 9.18
C ASP A 130 14.15 6.83 8.48
N LEU A 131 12.82 6.75 8.32
CA LEU A 131 12.17 5.61 7.63
C LEU A 131 12.52 5.61 6.14
N ASN A 132 12.53 6.77 5.49
CA ASN A 132 12.95 6.92 4.10
C ASN A 132 14.39 6.42 3.89
N ALA A 133 15.32 6.84 4.77
CA ALA A 133 16.71 6.40 4.71
C ALA A 133 16.83 4.87 4.85
N ALA A 134 16.14 4.28 5.83
CA ALA A 134 16.14 2.82 6.00
C ALA A 134 15.59 2.08 4.77
N TYR A 135 14.50 2.55 4.18
CA TYR A 135 13.92 1.93 2.98
C TYR A 135 14.81 2.06 1.75
N ASN A 136 15.54 3.17 1.60
CA ASN A 136 16.52 3.35 0.53
C ASN A 136 17.65 2.33 0.64
N ASP A 137 18.18 2.08 1.84
CA ASP A 137 19.23 1.08 2.07
C ASP A 137 18.74 -0.35 1.79
N LEU A 138 17.49 -0.67 2.17
CA LEU A 138 16.86 -1.95 1.84
C LEU A 138 16.67 -2.10 0.32
N SER A 139 16.19 -1.05 -0.36
CA SER A 139 16.00 -1.05 -1.80
C SER A 139 17.32 -1.26 -2.54
N ALA A 140 18.38 -0.56 -2.15
CA ALA A 140 19.72 -0.72 -2.74
C ALA A 140 20.20 -2.18 -2.63
N THR A 141 20.03 -2.80 -1.46
CA THR A 141 20.39 -4.21 -1.24
C THR A 141 19.53 -5.14 -2.10
N TYR A 142 18.21 -4.92 -2.16
CA TYR A 142 17.30 -5.74 -2.96
C TYR A 142 17.61 -5.67 -4.46
N GLN A 143 17.89 -4.48 -4.99
CA GLN A 143 18.18 -4.29 -6.42
C GLN A 143 19.51 -4.95 -6.84
N GLN A 144 20.50 -5.05 -5.93
CA GLN A 144 21.74 -5.79 -6.18
C GLN A 144 21.47 -7.30 -6.41
N ASP A 145 20.46 -7.86 -5.75
CA ASP A 145 20.14 -9.30 -5.79
C ASP A 145 19.08 -9.67 -6.85
N LYS A 146 18.35 -8.69 -7.41
CA LYS A 146 17.13 -8.88 -8.21
C LYS A 146 17.36 -9.71 -9.49
N GLY A 147 18.56 -9.66 -10.06
CA GLY A 147 18.93 -10.39 -11.29
C GLY A 147 18.88 -11.92 -11.19
N SER A 148 18.71 -12.50 -9.99
CA SER A 148 18.80 -13.95 -9.75
C SER A 148 17.49 -14.68 -9.46
N LYS A 149 16.34 -13.98 -9.26
CA LYS A 149 15.16 -14.56 -8.59
C LYS A 149 13.91 -14.81 -9.42
N GLY A 150 13.97 -14.72 -10.76
CA GLY A 150 12.93 -15.24 -11.66
C GLY A 150 11.51 -14.77 -11.35
N ILE A 151 11.33 -13.47 -11.07
CA ILE A 151 10.00 -12.89 -10.87
C ILE A 151 9.30 -12.91 -12.24
N PRO A 152 8.11 -13.53 -12.39
CA PRO A 152 7.50 -13.80 -13.71
C PRO A 152 7.09 -12.58 -14.56
N LEU A 153 7.48 -11.37 -14.16
CA LEU A 153 7.14 -10.11 -14.82
C LEU A 153 8.30 -9.08 -14.79
N SER A 154 9.54 -9.50 -14.47
CA SER A 154 10.71 -8.62 -14.55
C SER A 154 11.00 -8.14 -15.97
#